data_AF-A0A0L0LDL9-F1
#
_entry.id   AF-A0A0L0LDL9-F1
#
_cell.length_a   1.000
_cell.length_b   1.000
_cell.length_c   1.000
_cell.angle_alpha   90.00
_cell.angle_beta   90.00
_cell.angle_gamma   90.00
#
_symmetry.space_group_name_H-M   'P 1'
#
loop_
_entity.id
_entity.type
_entity.pdbx_description
1 polymer ?
#
loop_
_entity_poly.entity_id
_entity_poly.type
_entity_poly.pdbx_seq_one_letter_code
_entity_poly.pdbx_strand_id
1 'polypeptide(L)'
;MINKFKSGFTLIEIIISVSIISVIMATVLFNYSSFSDKLALSSAAQEIAVTIRQAQIFGLSVRGSTAIQGQFTSGYGVFFDMNSDTSNYYLFIDRIDVPFGNGFVANKKYDVVSGCGSASTECIEQGNIRNGVVISNLCDGTSCPPVANVKQMHITFLRPNPDATIYFTDVSGNILSGPANTGKVVLTSLKGNTINVIIEKTGQVLVQ
;
A
#
# COMPACT_ATOMS: atom_id res chain seq x y z
N MET A 1 53.88 -20.37 43.04
CA MET A 1 52.74 -19.60 42.50
C MET A 1 53.27 -18.68 41.41
N ILE A 2 52.84 -18.87 40.16
CA ILE A 2 53.23 -18.02 39.03
C ILE A 2 52.21 -16.89 38.95
N ASN A 3 52.58 -15.69 39.40
CA ASN A 3 51.76 -14.49 39.18
C ASN A 3 51.88 -14.09 37.70
N LYS A 4 50.85 -14.40 36.90
CA LYS A 4 50.67 -13.77 35.60
C LYS A 4 50.20 -12.34 35.83
N PHE A 5 51.09 -11.36 35.66
CA PHE A 5 50.67 -9.97 35.46
C PHE A 5 49.85 -9.92 34.17
N LYS A 6 48.54 -9.71 34.28
CA LYS A 6 47.71 -9.35 33.12
C LYS A 6 48.09 -7.92 32.74
N SER A 7 48.84 -7.76 31.65
CA SER A 7 49.12 -6.43 31.10
C SER A 7 47.80 -5.76 30.70
N GLY A 8 47.60 -4.53 31.18
CA GLY A 8 46.48 -3.67 30.75
C GLY A 8 46.77 -3.03 29.39
N PHE A 9 45.75 -2.37 28.81
CA PHE A 9 45.89 -1.59 27.60
C PHE A 9 46.76 -0.36 27.82
N THR A 10 47.66 -0.05 26.89
CA THR A 10 48.43 1.18 26.93
C THR A 10 47.56 2.37 26.50
N LEU A 11 47.90 3.57 26.99
CA LEU A 11 47.15 4.79 26.68
C LEU A 11 47.13 5.07 25.17
N ILE A 12 48.23 4.77 24.46
CA ILE A 12 48.33 4.93 23.01
C ILE A 12 47.42 3.95 22.25
N GLU A 13 47.29 2.71 22.72
CA GLU A 13 46.40 1.71 22.09
C GLU A 13 44.92 2.09 22.23
N ILE A 14 44.53 2.71 23.35
CA ILE A 14 43.15 3.21 23.54
C ILE A 14 42.87 4.35 22.56
N ILE A 15 43.81 5.29 22.37
CA ILE A 15 43.63 6.40 21.42
C ILE A 15 43.48 5.89 19.98
N ILE A 16 44.32 4.93 19.58
CA ILE A 16 44.23 4.31 18.25
C ILE A 16 42.91 3.55 18.09
N SER A 17 42.47 2.83 19.12
CA SER A 17 41.22 2.06 19.06
C SER A 17 40.00 2.98 18.95
N VAL A 18 39.94 4.05 19.73
CA VAL A 18 38.82 5.03 19.69
C VAL A 18 38.78 5.77 18.37
N SER A 19 39.94 6.11 17.79
CA SER A 19 39.99 6.78 16.48
C SER A 19 39.53 5.86 15.33
N ILE A 20 39.84 4.56 15.37
CA ILE A 20 39.31 3.61 14.39
C ILE A 20 37.79 3.47 14.54
N ILE A 21 37.28 3.33 15.77
CA ILE A 21 35.84 3.21 16.04
C ILE A 21 35.08 4.45 15.58
N SER A 22 35.62 5.66 15.81
CA SER A 22 34.93 6.90 15.42
C SER A 22 34.81 7.04 13.90
N VAL A 23 35.86 6.66 13.15
CA VAL A 23 35.81 6.65 11.67
C VAL A 23 34.78 5.65 11.17
N ILE A 24 34.75 4.44 11.72
CA ILE A 24 33.74 3.43 11.35
C ILE A 24 32.33 3.96 11.66
N MET A 25 32.11 4.49 12.86
CA MET A 25 30.82 4.99 13.29
C MET A 25 30.32 6.16 12.41
N ALA A 26 31.23 7.06 12.01
CA ALA A 26 30.92 8.12 11.07
C ALA A 26 30.38 7.55 9.75
N THR A 27 31.07 6.58 9.13
CA THR A 27 30.61 5.98 7.86
C THR A 27 29.26 5.28 7.98
N VAL A 28 28.97 4.64 9.12
CA VAL A 28 27.69 4.00 9.38
C VAL A 28 26.56 5.04 9.51
N LEU A 29 26.79 6.09 10.29
CA LEU A 29 25.78 7.15 10.51
C LEU A 29 25.45 7.90 9.21
N PHE A 30 26.45 8.16 8.36
CA PHE A 30 26.22 8.77 7.04
C PHE A 30 25.29 7.92 6.17
N ASN A 31 25.44 6.59 6.19
CA ASN A 31 24.61 5.69 5.38
C ASN A 31 23.26 5.33 6.02
N TYR A 32 23.14 5.44 7.34
CA TYR A 32 21.94 5.04 8.09
C TYR A 32 20.67 5.74 7.59
N SER A 33 20.75 7.04 7.30
CA SER A 33 19.60 7.82 6.83
C SER A 33 19.06 7.32 5.48
N SER A 34 19.92 6.86 4.58
CA SER A 34 19.48 6.34 3.26
C SER A 34 18.96 4.91 3.36
N PHE A 35 19.50 4.12 4.29
CA PHE A 35 18.98 2.79 4.59
C PHE A 35 17.59 2.85 5.24
N SER A 36 17.40 3.73 6.23
CA SER A 36 16.11 3.92 6.90
C SER A 36 15.01 4.36 5.94
N ASP A 37 15.32 5.22 4.97
CA ASP A 37 14.41 5.66 3.92
C ASP A 37 13.96 4.52 3.00
N LYS A 38 14.91 3.70 2.52
CA LYS A 38 14.62 2.51 1.71
C LYS A 38 13.81 1.47 2.48
N LEU A 39 14.10 1.30 3.77
CA LEU A 39 13.37 0.38 4.63
C LEU A 39 11.91 0.83 4.79
N ALA A 40 11.69 2.11 5.06
CA ALA A 40 10.35 2.69 5.16
C ALA A 40 9.54 2.54 3.87
N LEU A 41 10.18 2.79 2.73
CA LEU A 41 9.57 2.66 1.41
C LEU A 41 9.19 1.20 1.11
N SER A 42 10.10 0.27 1.40
CA SER A 42 9.86 -1.17 1.24
C SER A 42 8.76 -1.67 2.18
N SER A 43 8.76 -1.28 3.46
CA SER A 43 7.71 -1.70 4.39
C SER A 43 6.33 -1.21 3.94
N ALA A 44 6.21 0.04 3.50
CA ALA A 44 4.95 0.58 2.99
C ALA A 44 4.43 -0.18 1.77
N ALA A 45 5.31 -0.48 0.81
CA ALA A 45 4.94 -1.24 -0.38
C ALA A 45 4.51 -2.68 -0.05
N GLN A 46 5.18 -3.32 0.90
CA GLN A 46 4.84 -4.67 1.34
C GLN A 46 3.51 -4.71 2.10
N GLU A 47 3.24 -3.73 2.97
CA GLU A 47 1.95 -3.59 3.65
C GLU A 47 0.81 -3.46 2.64
N ILE A 48 0.94 -2.57 1.65
CA ILE A 48 -0.05 -2.42 0.56
C ILE A 48 -0.24 -3.75 -0.20
N ALA A 49 0.86 -4.43 -0.55
CA ALA A 49 0.79 -5.70 -1.26
C ALA A 49 0.08 -6.80 -0.44
N VAL A 50 0.26 -6.82 0.87
CA VAL A 50 -0.46 -7.73 1.78
C VAL A 50 -1.95 -7.37 1.81
N THR A 51 -2.31 -6.09 1.93
CA THR A 51 -3.73 -5.68 1.94
C THR A 51 -4.44 -6.01 0.63
N ILE A 52 -3.78 -5.86 -0.53
CA ILE A 52 -4.36 -6.27 -1.82
C ILE A 52 -4.62 -7.77 -1.84
N ARG A 53 -3.67 -8.59 -1.36
CA ARG A 53 -3.87 -10.05 -1.24
C ARG A 53 -4.98 -10.40 -0.26
N GLN A 54 -5.12 -9.64 0.82
CA GLN A 54 -6.23 -9.78 1.77
C GLN A 54 -7.57 -9.48 1.10
N ALA A 55 -7.67 -8.39 0.30
CA ALA A 55 -8.85 -8.07 -0.49
C ALA A 55 -9.20 -9.21 -1.47
N GLN A 56 -8.20 -9.78 -2.15
CA GLN A 56 -8.39 -10.93 -3.04
C GLN A 56 -8.94 -12.15 -2.29
N ILE A 57 -8.37 -12.49 -1.13
CA ILE A 57 -8.84 -13.61 -0.30
C ILE A 57 -10.29 -13.35 0.16
N PHE A 58 -10.62 -12.13 0.56
CA PHE A 58 -11.96 -11.76 0.99
C PHE A 58 -12.97 -11.81 -0.16
N GLY A 59 -12.60 -11.31 -1.35
CA GLY A 59 -13.43 -11.36 -2.55
C GLY A 59 -13.74 -12.77 -3.05
N LEU A 60 -12.86 -13.75 -2.74
CA LEU A 60 -13.04 -15.17 -3.07
C LEU A 60 -13.73 -15.97 -1.97
N SER A 61 -13.60 -15.56 -0.70
CA SER A 61 -14.13 -16.29 0.45
C SER A 61 -15.63 -16.08 0.61
N VAL A 62 -16.36 -17.15 0.96
CA VAL A 62 -17.78 -17.07 1.38
C VAL A 62 -17.86 -16.58 2.83
N ARG A 63 -17.19 -15.47 3.15
CA ARG A 63 -17.49 -14.77 4.40
C ARG A 63 -18.75 -13.96 4.15
N GLY A 64 -19.88 -14.46 4.62
CA GLY A 64 -21.06 -13.64 4.81
C GLY A 64 -20.65 -12.45 5.66
N SER A 65 -20.68 -11.25 5.10
CA SER A 65 -20.46 -10.04 5.87
C SER A 65 -21.50 -10.00 6.98
N THR A 66 -21.06 -10.06 8.24
CA THR A 66 -21.94 -9.87 9.41
C THR A 66 -22.51 -8.46 9.47
N ALA A 67 -22.03 -7.54 8.62
CA ALA A 67 -22.54 -6.17 8.52
C ALA A 67 -23.84 -6.07 7.69
N ILE A 68 -24.17 -7.06 6.84
CA ILE A 68 -25.42 -7.07 6.06
C ILE A 68 -25.94 -8.50 5.91
N GLN A 69 -27.09 -8.80 6.53
CA GLN A 69 -27.76 -10.09 6.35
C GLN A 69 -28.03 -10.35 4.86
N GLY A 70 -27.48 -11.44 4.32
CA GLY A 70 -27.92 -12.04 3.06
C GLY A 70 -27.20 -11.61 1.77
N GLN A 71 -26.20 -10.71 1.82
CA GLN A 71 -25.42 -10.36 0.62
C GLN A 71 -24.12 -11.17 0.55
N PHE A 72 -24.17 -12.30 -0.17
CA PHE A 72 -23.04 -13.22 -0.39
C PHE A 72 -22.29 -12.95 -1.71
N THR A 73 -22.56 -11.80 -2.34
CA THR A 73 -22.11 -11.45 -3.70
C THR A 73 -21.31 -10.15 -3.76
N SER A 74 -20.96 -9.55 -2.63
CA SER A 74 -20.18 -8.31 -2.59
C SER A 74 -18.71 -8.55 -2.95
N GLY A 75 -18.16 -7.66 -3.78
CA GLY A 75 -16.74 -7.63 -4.10
C GLY A 75 -15.94 -7.01 -2.97
N TYR A 76 -14.65 -7.35 -2.88
CA TYR A 76 -13.71 -6.69 -1.96
C TYR A 76 -12.61 -6.04 -2.77
N GLY A 77 -12.14 -4.89 -2.31
CA GLY A 77 -11.16 -4.13 -3.06
C GLY A 77 -10.28 -3.24 -2.22
N VAL A 78 -9.27 -2.68 -2.89
CA VAL A 78 -8.40 -1.65 -2.32
C VAL A 78 -8.56 -0.38 -3.15
N PHE A 79 -8.75 0.73 -2.45
CA PHE A 79 -8.89 2.06 -3.00
C PHE A 79 -7.70 2.93 -2.63
N PHE A 80 -7.20 3.66 -3.63
CA PHE A 80 -6.13 4.64 -3.49
C PHE A 80 -6.61 6.01 -3.98
N ASP A 81 -6.32 7.05 -3.21
CA ASP A 81 -6.64 8.43 -3.54
C ASP A 81 -5.36 9.28 -3.53
N MET A 82 -5.07 9.96 -4.63
CA MET A 82 -3.92 10.87 -4.73
C MET A 82 -4.30 12.36 -4.62
N ASN A 83 -5.57 12.67 -4.50
CA ASN A 83 -6.05 14.04 -4.41
C ASN A 83 -6.19 14.49 -2.96
N SER A 84 -6.96 13.77 -2.15
CA SER A 84 -7.21 14.15 -0.76
C SER A 84 -6.35 13.39 0.24
N ASP A 85 -5.87 12.19 -0.10
CA ASP A 85 -5.19 11.33 0.88
C ASP A 85 -4.08 10.45 0.31
N THR A 86 -2.95 11.08 -0.04
CA THR A 86 -1.77 10.39 -0.59
C THR A 86 -1.06 9.48 0.40
N SER A 87 -1.42 9.54 1.68
CA SER A 87 -0.73 8.82 2.76
C SER A 87 -1.57 7.67 3.31
N ASN A 88 -2.76 7.43 2.77
CA ASN A 88 -3.62 6.33 3.17
C ASN A 88 -4.10 5.52 1.97
N TYR A 89 -4.53 4.30 2.27
CA TYR A 89 -5.23 3.43 1.35
C TYR A 89 -6.35 2.73 2.12
N TYR A 90 -7.39 2.30 1.40
CA TYR A 90 -8.60 1.81 2.04
C TYR A 90 -8.96 0.43 1.52
N LEU A 91 -9.11 -0.53 2.43
CA LEU A 91 -9.73 -1.81 2.14
C LEU A 91 -11.24 -1.63 2.26
N PHE A 92 -11.96 -1.97 1.20
CA PHE A 92 -13.41 -1.77 1.14
C PHE A 92 -14.16 -3.02 0.68
N ILE A 93 -15.46 -3.02 0.93
CA ILE A 93 -16.45 -3.96 0.41
C ILE A 93 -17.44 -3.21 -0.47
N ASP A 94 -17.57 -3.64 -1.73
CA ASP A 94 -18.51 -3.14 -2.74
C ASP A 94 -19.91 -3.64 -2.39
N ARG A 95 -20.70 -2.75 -1.78
CA ARG A 95 -22.05 -3.04 -1.30
C ARG A 95 -23.03 -2.83 -2.43
N ILE A 96 -24.18 -3.50 -2.32
CA ILE A 96 -25.30 -3.26 -3.22
C ILE A 96 -26.08 -2.07 -2.66
N ASP A 97 -25.56 -0.85 -2.81
CA ASP A 97 -26.12 0.38 -2.22
C ASP A 97 -26.21 1.58 -3.18
N VAL A 98 -25.74 1.47 -4.43
CA VAL A 98 -26.05 2.47 -5.46
C VAL A 98 -27.42 2.22 -6.11
N PRO A 99 -28.32 3.22 -6.16
CA PRO A 99 -29.60 3.10 -6.84
C PRO A 99 -29.44 2.87 -8.35
N PHE A 100 -30.05 1.81 -8.88
CA PHE A 100 -30.14 1.55 -10.32
C PHE A 100 -31.52 0.97 -10.68
N GLY A 101 -32.36 1.79 -11.33
CA GLY A 101 -33.74 1.43 -11.61
C GLY A 101 -34.55 1.23 -10.33
N ASN A 102 -35.27 0.09 -10.22
CA ASN A 102 -36.07 -0.26 -9.04
C ASN A 102 -35.29 -1.08 -7.99
N GLY A 103 -33.95 -1.06 -8.04
CA GLY A 103 -33.10 -1.82 -7.14
C GLY A 103 -31.77 -1.12 -6.86
N PHE A 104 -30.93 -1.79 -6.07
CA PHE A 104 -29.56 -1.36 -5.81
C PHE A 104 -28.60 -2.33 -6.52
N VAL A 105 -27.43 -1.86 -6.95
CA VAL A 105 -26.37 -2.67 -7.57
C VAL A 105 -25.02 -2.41 -6.90
N ALA A 106 -24.06 -3.31 -7.10
CA ALA A 106 -22.66 -3.09 -6.71
C ALA A 106 -21.93 -2.45 -7.90
N ASN A 107 -21.13 -1.40 -7.68
CA ASN A 107 -20.49 -0.62 -8.75
C ASN A 107 -19.01 -0.94 -8.95
N LYS A 108 -18.46 -1.86 -8.13
CA LYS A 108 -17.04 -2.27 -8.11
C LYS A 108 -16.08 -1.13 -7.76
N LYS A 109 -16.56 -0.08 -7.11
CA LYS A 109 -15.79 1.06 -6.65
C LYS A 109 -15.95 1.21 -5.15
N TYR A 110 -15.09 2.04 -4.58
CA TYR A 110 -15.27 2.52 -3.24
C TYR A 110 -16.08 3.82 -3.26
N ASP A 111 -17.22 3.82 -2.61
CA ASP A 111 -18.03 5.00 -2.38
C ASP A 111 -17.55 5.70 -1.10
N VAL A 112 -16.89 6.85 -1.29
CA VAL A 112 -16.29 7.62 -0.21
C VAL A 112 -17.38 8.27 0.63
N VAL A 113 -17.73 7.62 1.74
CA VAL A 113 -18.64 8.15 2.77
C VAL A 113 -17.84 8.45 4.04
N SER A 114 -18.30 9.41 4.86
CA SER A 114 -17.60 9.79 6.09
C SER A 114 -17.53 8.62 7.07
N GLY A 115 -16.31 8.20 7.42
CA GLY A 115 -16.03 7.16 8.42
C GLY A 115 -15.48 5.87 7.81
N CYS A 116 -14.62 5.18 8.56
CA CYS A 116 -14.12 3.85 8.21
C CYS A 116 -14.34 2.86 9.36
N GLY A 117 -14.61 1.59 9.04
CA GLY A 117 -14.83 0.53 10.03
C GLY A 117 -16.23 0.54 10.65
N SER A 118 -17.17 1.31 10.08
CA SER A 118 -18.56 1.32 10.52
C SER A 118 -19.44 0.40 9.67
N ALA A 119 -20.47 -0.18 10.28
CA ALA A 119 -21.39 -1.08 9.58
C ALA A 119 -22.18 -0.39 8.44
N SER A 120 -22.21 0.94 8.40
CA SER A 120 -22.87 1.76 7.39
C SER A 120 -21.96 2.21 6.24
N THR A 121 -20.66 1.90 6.28
CA THR A 121 -19.68 2.35 5.28
C THR A 121 -19.11 1.16 4.52
N GLU A 122 -18.72 1.37 3.26
CA GLU A 122 -17.98 0.38 2.47
C GLU A 122 -16.54 0.18 2.99
N CYS A 123 -16.00 1.15 3.72
CA CYS A 123 -14.66 1.06 4.27
C CYS A 123 -14.60 0.08 5.44
N ILE A 124 -13.77 -0.95 5.27
CA ILE A 124 -13.49 -1.96 6.30
C ILE A 124 -12.30 -1.52 7.15
N GLU A 125 -11.22 -1.13 6.48
CA GLU A 125 -9.95 -0.82 7.13
C GLU A 125 -9.23 0.31 6.38
N GLN A 126 -8.66 1.23 7.14
CA GLN A 126 -7.79 2.28 6.63
C GLN A 126 -6.33 1.95 6.95
N GLY A 127 -5.55 1.69 5.92
CA GLY A 127 -4.11 1.52 6.02
C GLY A 127 -3.40 2.88 5.96
N ASN A 128 -2.48 3.13 6.90
CA ASN A 128 -1.71 4.37 6.95
C ASN A 128 -0.29 4.12 6.47
N ILE A 129 0.14 4.87 5.46
CA ILE A 129 1.51 4.89 4.97
C ILE A 129 2.34 5.77 5.91
N ARG A 130 3.37 5.20 6.52
CA ARG A 130 4.19 5.85 7.55
C ARG A 130 5.48 6.44 6.98
N ASN A 131 6.21 7.14 7.86
CA ASN A 131 7.60 7.56 7.63
C ASN A 131 7.79 8.50 6.42
N GLY A 132 6.77 9.32 6.12
CA GLY A 132 6.84 10.33 5.05
C GLY A 132 6.84 9.75 3.64
N VAL A 133 6.47 8.48 3.48
CA VAL A 133 6.21 7.87 2.17
C VAL A 133 4.81 8.26 1.72
N VAL A 134 4.66 8.60 0.44
CA VAL A 134 3.38 9.01 -0.15
C VAL A 134 3.15 8.32 -1.48
N ILE A 135 1.89 8.17 -1.87
CA ILE A 135 1.49 7.74 -3.21
C ILE A 135 1.71 8.93 -4.15
N SER A 136 2.66 8.80 -5.07
CA SER A 136 3.01 9.88 -6.00
C SER A 136 2.33 9.74 -7.35
N ASN A 137 2.07 8.52 -7.81
CA ASN A 137 1.39 8.25 -9.07
C ASN A 137 0.61 6.93 -9.07
N LEU A 138 -0.40 6.89 -9.92
CA LEU A 138 -1.20 5.71 -10.26
C LEU A 138 -1.09 5.50 -11.77
N CYS A 139 -0.52 4.37 -12.18
CA CYS A 139 -0.23 4.06 -13.57
C CYS A 139 -0.96 2.78 -14.02
N ASP A 140 -1.10 2.60 -15.33
CA ASP A 140 -1.39 1.28 -15.89
C ASP A 140 -0.09 0.59 -16.36
N GLY A 141 -0.21 -0.49 -17.12
CA GLY A 141 0.94 -1.22 -17.68
C GLY A 141 1.72 -0.46 -18.76
N THR A 142 1.19 0.64 -19.29
CA THR A 142 1.73 1.36 -20.46
C THR A 142 2.11 2.81 -20.18
N SER A 143 1.41 3.48 -19.27
CA SER A 143 1.53 4.93 -19.05
C SER A 143 1.22 5.32 -17.61
N CYS A 144 1.82 6.44 -17.17
CA CYS A 144 1.73 6.91 -15.80
C CYS A 144 1.53 8.44 -15.75
N PRO A 145 0.33 8.94 -15.42
CA PRO A 145 -0.94 8.22 -15.31
C PRO A 145 -1.47 7.69 -16.67
N PRO A 146 -2.47 6.79 -16.68
CA PRO A 146 -2.99 6.21 -17.93
C PRO A 146 -3.71 7.21 -18.84
N VAL A 147 -4.39 8.17 -18.22
CA VAL A 147 -5.01 9.32 -18.88
C VAL A 147 -4.87 10.55 -17.96
N ALA A 148 -5.03 11.75 -18.53
CA ALA A 148 -5.02 12.97 -17.74
C ALA A 148 -6.12 12.94 -16.66
N ASN A 149 -5.88 13.63 -15.54
CA ASN A 149 -6.80 13.79 -14.41
C ASN A 149 -7.12 12.51 -13.60
N VAL A 150 -6.43 11.40 -13.83
CA VAL A 150 -6.51 10.26 -12.91
C VAL A 150 -5.98 10.69 -11.54
N LYS A 151 -6.82 10.50 -10.54
CA LYS A 151 -6.49 10.79 -9.13
C LYS A 151 -6.78 9.61 -8.22
N GLN A 152 -7.57 8.66 -8.67
CA GLN A 152 -8.04 7.56 -7.85
C GLN A 152 -7.90 6.24 -8.62
N MET A 153 -7.65 5.16 -7.89
CA MET A 153 -7.60 3.82 -8.44
C MET A 153 -8.36 2.86 -7.55
N HIS A 154 -9.19 2.04 -8.18
CA HIS A 154 -10.03 1.02 -7.55
C HIS A 154 -9.58 -0.34 -8.06
N ILE A 155 -9.21 -1.22 -7.15
CA ILE A 155 -8.86 -2.62 -7.46
C ILE A 155 -9.88 -3.49 -6.76
N THR A 156 -10.69 -4.21 -7.52
CA THR A 156 -11.80 -5.00 -6.97
C THR A 156 -11.69 -6.46 -7.40
N PHE A 157 -11.89 -7.37 -6.45
CA PHE A 157 -11.92 -8.82 -6.64
C PHE A 157 -13.32 -9.33 -6.36
N LEU A 158 -13.85 -10.13 -7.27
CA LEU A 158 -15.23 -10.62 -7.19
C LEU A 158 -15.30 -12.09 -7.56
N ARG A 159 -15.82 -12.90 -6.62
CA ARG A 159 -16.14 -14.31 -6.85
C ARG A 159 -17.02 -14.52 -8.09
N PRO A 160 -16.90 -15.68 -8.76
CA PRO A 160 -15.95 -16.77 -8.50
C PRO A 160 -14.56 -16.53 -9.11
N ASN A 161 -14.32 -15.38 -9.75
CA ASN A 161 -13.10 -15.13 -10.50
C ASN A 161 -12.02 -14.47 -9.61
N PRO A 162 -10.80 -15.03 -9.51
CA PRO A 162 -9.69 -14.38 -8.81
C PRO A 162 -9.12 -13.16 -9.52
N ASP A 163 -9.56 -12.85 -10.74
CA ASP A 163 -9.07 -11.72 -11.52
C ASP A 163 -9.35 -10.37 -10.83
N ALA A 164 -8.32 -9.51 -10.86
CA ALA A 164 -8.43 -8.12 -10.45
C ALA A 164 -9.15 -7.30 -11.52
N THR A 165 -10.19 -6.57 -11.11
CA THR A 165 -10.80 -5.52 -11.93
C THR A 165 -10.21 -4.18 -11.51
N ILE A 166 -9.47 -3.52 -12.40
CA ILE A 166 -8.71 -2.29 -12.10
C ILE A 166 -9.33 -1.12 -12.86
N TYR A 167 -9.85 -0.13 -12.15
CA TYR A 167 -10.40 1.11 -12.72
C TYR A 167 -9.69 2.34 -12.17
N PHE A 168 -9.54 3.35 -13.02
CA PHE A 168 -9.01 4.66 -12.68
C PHE A 168 -10.10 5.71 -12.78
N THR A 169 -10.20 6.57 -11.77
CA THR A 169 -11.23 7.62 -11.70
C THR A 169 -10.63 9.00 -11.49
N ASP A 170 -11.44 10.02 -11.81
CA ASP A 170 -11.20 11.39 -11.34
C ASP A 170 -11.61 11.54 -9.87
N VAL A 171 -11.47 12.76 -9.33
CA VAL A 171 -11.84 13.11 -7.94
C VAL A 171 -13.35 13.03 -7.67
N SER A 172 -14.17 12.95 -8.72
CA SER A 172 -15.63 12.85 -8.64
C SER A 172 -16.11 11.40 -8.81
N GLY A 173 -15.20 10.43 -8.93
CA GLY A 173 -15.52 9.02 -9.09
C GLY A 173 -15.91 8.60 -10.51
N ASN A 174 -15.78 9.48 -11.51
CA ASN A 174 -16.05 9.15 -12.91
C ASN A 174 -14.95 8.23 -13.45
N ILE A 175 -15.33 7.16 -14.17
CA ILE A 175 -14.34 6.25 -14.78
C ILE A 175 -13.66 6.98 -15.93
N LEU A 176 -12.34 7.15 -15.80
CA LEU A 176 -11.50 7.72 -16.85
C LEU A 176 -10.81 6.63 -17.67
N SER A 177 -10.47 5.50 -17.04
CA SER A 177 -9.83 4.37 -17.72
C SER A 177 -10.13 3.05 -16.99
N GLY A 178 -10.23 1.96 -17.74
CA GLY A 178 -10.38 0.59 -17.25
C GLY A 178 -11.52 -0.20 -17.91
N PRO A 179 -11.61 -1.52 -17.67
CA PRO A 179 -10.75 -2.29 -16.79
C PRO A 179 -9.35 -2.47 -17.40
N ALA A 180 -8.31 -2.10 -16.66
CA ALA A 180 -6.93 -2.21 -17.11
C ALA A 180 -6.36 -3.62 -16.85
N ASN A 181 -5.42 -4.06 -17.70
CA ASN A 181 -4.75 -5.35 -17.51
C ASN A 181 -3.72 -5.32 -16.37
N THR A 182 -3.17 -4.15 -16.06
CA THR A 182 -2.16 -3.96 -15.05
C THR A 182 -2.40 -2.61 -14.38
N GLY A 183 -2.31 -2.56 -13.05
CA GLY A 183 -2.32 -1.34 -12.25
C GLY A 183 -1.02 -1.22 -11.47
N LYS A 184 -0.50 0.00 -11.33
CA LYS A 184 0.75 0.28 -10.65
C LYS A 184 0.57 1.45 -9.69
N VAL A 185 0.84 1.21 -8.42
CA VAL A 185 0.92 2.25 -7.38
C VAL A 185 2.37 2.63 -7.20
N VAL A 186 2.71 3.89 -7.46
CA VAL A 186 4.06 4.42 -7.26
C VAL A 186 4.10 5.12 -5.92
N LEU A 187 4.95 4.61 -5.03
CA LEU A 187 5.24 5.23 -3.75
C LEU A 187 6.54 6.01 -3.85
N THR A 188 6.63 7.13 -3.13
CA THR A 188 7.82 7.98 -3.10
C THR A 188 8.15 8.36 -1.67
N SER A 189 9.43 8.24 -1.30
CA SER A 189 9.94 8.66 0.00
C SER A 189 10.29 10.16 0.02
N LEU A 190 10.54 10.71 1.20
CA LEU A 190 10.98 12.11 1.36
C LEU A 190 12.29 12.44 0.63
N LYS A 191 13.11 11.42 0.34
CA LYS A 191 14.37 11.57 -0.41
C LYS A 191 14.20 11.40 -1.92
N GLY A 192 12.98 11.17 -2.40
CA GLY A 192 12.69 10.98 -3.82
C GLY A 192 12.98 9.56 -4.34
N ASN A 193 13.27 8.59 -3.46
CA ASN A 193 13.34 7.19 -3.88
C ASN A 193 11.93 6.67 -4.16
N THR A 194 11.78 5.84 -5.19
CA THR A 194 10.48 5.29 -5.60
C THR A 194 10.47 3.78 -5.54
N ILE A 195 9.32 3.20 -5.17
CA ILE A 195 9.03 1.77 -5.29
C ILE A 195 7.63 1.60 -5.86
N ASN A 196 7.42 0.53 -6.59
CA ASN A 196 6.19 0.25 -7.30
C ASN A 196 5.52 -0.98 -6.72
N VAL A 197 4.22 -0.88 -6.49
CA VAL A 197 3.35 -2.04 -6.26
C VAL A 197 2.56 -2.28 -7.53
N ILE A 198 2.78 -3.42 -8.18
CA ILE A 198 2.17 -3.79 -9.46
C ILE A 198 1.15 -4.89 -9.22
N ILE A 199 -0.03 -4.72 -9.80
CA ILE A 199 -1.15 -5.64 -9.74
C ILE A 199 -1.53 -6.01 -11.16
N GLU A 200 -1.50 -7.29 -11.48
CA GLU A 200 -1.95 -7.81 -12.77
C GLU A 200 -3.43 -8.20 -12.72
N LYS A 201 -4.09 -8.23 -13.88
CA LYS A 201 -5.47 -8.69 -14.05
C LYS A 201 -5.69 -10.10 -13.49
N THR A 202 -4.68 -10.95 -13.50
CA THR A 202 -4.74 -12.31 -12.93
C THR A 202 -4.76 -12.33 -11.39
N GLY A 203 -4.67 -11.16 -10.75
CA GLY A 203 -4.56 -10.99 -9.30
C GLY A 203 -3.14 -11.16 -8.76
N GLN A 204 -2.13 -11.29 -9.62
CA GLN A 204 -0.73 -11.33 -9.19
C GLN A 204 -0.31 -9.95 -8.64
N VAL A 205 0.34 -9.94 -7.47
CA VAL A 205 0.86 -8.72 -6.83
C VAL A 205 2.38 -8.81 -6.69
N LEU A 206 3.08 -7.82 -7.25
CA LEU A 206 4.54 -7.69 -7.30
C LEU A 206 4.97 -6.37 -6.64
N VAL A 207 6.12 -6.38 -5.96
CA VAL A 207 6.73 -5.18 -5.37
C VAL A 207 8.12 -5.02 -6.00
N GLN A 208 8.39 -3.86 -6.62
CA GLN A 208 9.61 -3.60 -7.41
C GLN A 208 10.15 -2.18 -7.22
#